data_AF-A0A0F2P4Q6-F1
#
_entry.id   AF-A0A0F2P4Q6-F1
#
_cell.length_a   1.000
_cell.length_b   1.000
_cell.length_c   1.000
_cell.angle_alpha   90.00
_cell.angle_beta   90.00
_cell.angle_gamma   90.00
#
_symmetry.space_group_name_H-M   'P 1'
#
loop_
_entity.id
_entity.type
_entity.pdbx_description
1 polymer ?
#
loop_
_entity_poly.entity_id
_entity_poly.type
_entity_poly.pdbx_seq_one_letter_code
_entity_poly.pdbx_strand_id
1 'polypeptide(L)'
;MQDAEYLDCVDRTLASAIDRFKPDAVIYDAGVDIHSDDDLGRFDISVAGVLARDCLVFAHCDRAGLPVAAVIGGGYQRDISALVNIHFQLFRAALGLA
;
A
#
# COMPACT_ATOMS: atom_id res chain seq x y z
N MET A 1 2.38 -9.50 12.17
CA MET A 1 2.37 -9.91 10.76
C MET A 1 3.54 -9.21 10.10
N GLN A 2 4.41 -9.97 9.43
CA GLN A 2 5.61 -9.46 8.75
C GLN A 2 5.34 -9.30 7.25
N ASP A 3 6.23 -8.61 6.54
CA ASP A 3 6.11 -8.25 5.12
C ASP A 3 5.52 -9.36 4.22
N ALA A 4 6.11 -10.55 4.22
CA ALA A 4 5.69 -11.62 3.31
C ALA A 4 4.24 -12.09 3.54
N GLU A 5 3.85 -12.24 4.81
CA GLU A 5 2.49 -12.66 5.19
C GLU A 5 1.46 -11.57 4.85
N TYR A 6 1.83 -10.30 5.08
CA TYR A 6 1.00 -9.16 4.74
C TYR A 6 0.78 -9.03 3.23
N LEU A 7 1.86 -9.13 2.44
CA LEU A 7 1.81 -9.01 0.99
C LEU A 7 1.01 -10.15 0.34
N ASP A 8 1.14 -11.39 0.81
CA ASP A 8 0.32 -12.52 0.33
C ASP A 8 -1.17 -12.29 0.65
N CYS A 9 -1.49 -11.72 1.82
CA CYS A 9 -2.85 -11.36 2.18
C CYS A 9 -3.42 -10.27 1.26
N VAL A 10 -2.64 -9.20 1.00
CA VAL A 10 -3.04 -8.11 0.10
C VAL A 10 -3.27 -8.63 -1.32
N ASP A 11 -2.33 -9.43 -1.85
CA ASP A 11 -2.39 -10.02 -3.19
C ASP A 11 -3.68 -10.80 -3.43
N ARG A 12 -3.96 -11.76 -2.55
CA ARG A 12 -5.13 -12.63 -2.65
C ARG A 12 -6.42 -11.86 -2.47
N THR A 13 -6.45 -10.94 -1.50
CA THR A 13 -7.65 -10.17 -1.19
C THR A 13 -8.00 -9.23 -2.33
N LEU A 14 -7.02 -8.54 -2.89
CA LEU A 14 -7.23 -7.60 -3.99
C LEU A 14 -7.65 -8.31 -5.27
N ALA A 15 -6.99 -9.42 -5.62
CA ALA A 15 -7.38 -10.24 -6.77
C ALA A 15 -8.84 -10.72 -6.65
N SER A 16 -9.21 -11.27 -5.48
CA SER A 16 -10.57 -11.71 -5.20
C SER A 16 -11.57 -10.55 -5.22
N ALA A 17 -11.22 -9.38 -4.68
CA ALA A 17 -12.10 -8.21 -4.64
C ALA A 17 -12.40 -7.70 -6.07
N ILE A 18 -11.37 -7.58 -6.92
CA ILE A 18 -11.51 -7.15 -8.30
C ILE A 18 -12.38 -8.13 -9.10
N ASP A 19 -12.13 -9.44 -9.01
CA ASP A 19 -12.88 -10.46 -9.76
C ASP A 19 -14.37 -10.49 -9.36
N ARG A 20 -14.65 -10.37 -8.05
CA ARG A 20 -16.01 -10.46 -7.51
C ARG A 20 -16.82 -9.17 -7.70
N PHE A 21 -16.21 -8.01 -7.46
CA PHE A 21 -16.90 -6.72 -7.53
C PHE A 21 -16.95 -6.15 -8.95
N LYS A 22 -15.92 -6.40 -9.77
CA LYS A 22 -15.75 -5.88 -11.13
C LYS A 22 -15.88 -4.35 -11.19
N PRO A 23 -15.02 -3.62 -10.45
CA PRO A 23 -15.07 -2.16 -10.44
C PRO A 23 -14.72 -1.57 -11.82
N ASP A 24 -15.16 -0.35 -12.08
CA ASP A 24 -14.72 0.45 -13.23
C ASP A 24 -13.50 1.34 -12.90
N ALA A 25 -13.19 1.54 -11.61
CA ALA A 25 -12.07 2.33 -11.12
C ALA A 25 -11.72 1.97 -9.67
N VAL A 26 -10.51 2.33 -9.23
CA VAL A 26 -10.03 2.12 -7.85
C VAL A 26 -9.63 3.46 -7.21
N ILE A 27 -10.09 3.69 -5.98
CA ILE A 27 -9.54 4.73 -5.10
C ILE A 27 -8.68 4.01 -4.06
N TYR A 28 -7.38 4.28 -4.07
CA TYR A 28 -6.43 3.67 -3.16
C TYR A 28 -6.05 4.64 -2.03
N ASP A 29 -6.57 4.38 -0.84
CA ASP A 29 -6.19 5.07 0.39
C ASP A 29 -4.95 4.39 1.02
N ALA A 30 -3.77 4.93 0.72
CA ALA A 30 -2.47 4.32 1.03
C ALA A 30 -2.00 4.73 2.44
N GLY A 31 -2.65 4.18 3.46
CA GLY A 31 -2.22 4.33 4.86
C GLY A 31 -0.88 3.64 5.13
N VAL A 32 -0.04 4.24 5.96
CA VAL A 32 1.25 3.72 6.40
C VAL A 32 1.28 3.37 7.88
N ASP A 33 0.12 3.41 8.54
CA ASP A 33 -0.05 2.99 9.93
C ASP A 33 0.24 1.51 10.17
N ILE A 34 0.39 0.70 9.11
CA ILE A 34 0.89 -0.67 9.20
C ILE A 34 2.42 -0.77 9.46
N HIS A 35 3.16 0.34 9.41
CA HIS A 35 4.60 0.33 9.58
C HIS A 35 5.00 -0.06 11.01
N SER A 36 6.14 -0.74 11.18
CA SER A 36 6.58 -1.32 12.46
C SER A 36 6.68 -0.32 13.61
N ASP A 37 7.03 0.94 13.33
CA ASP A 37 7.14 1.98 14.36
C ASP A 37 5.93 2.92 14.40
N ASP A 38 4.79 2.55 13.81
CA ASP A 38 3.55 3.32 13.95
C ASP A 38 2.96 3.17 15.37
N ASP A 39 2.41 4.27 15.89
CA ASP A 39 1.85 4.31 17.25
C ASP A 39 0.48 3.58 17.36
N LEU A 40 -0.25 3.36 16.25
CA LEU A 40 -1.62 2.87 16.24
C LEU A 40 -1.80 1.51 15.52
N GLY A 41 -1.22 1.34 14.33
CA GLY A 41 -1.37 0.11 13.58
C GLY A 41 -0.37 -0.94 14.05
N ARG A 42 -0.86 -1.95 14.76
CA ARG A 42 -0.06 -2.99 15.44
C ARG A 42 0.50 -4.05 14.48
N PHE A 43 1.03 -3.61 13.35
CA PHE A 43 1.68 -4.43 12.33
C PHE A 43 3.21 -4.29 12.43
N ASP A 44 3.93 -5.16 11.73
CA ASP A 44 5.40 -5.21 11.73
C ASP A 44 5.89 -5.17 10.28
N ILE A 45 5.45 -4.14 9.55
CA ILE A 45 5.77 -3.98 8.12
C ILE A 45 6.91 -2.98 7.96
N SER A 46 7.91 -3.37 7.19
CA SER A 46 9.07 -2.53 6.90
C SER A 46 8.74 -1.44 5.86
N VAL A 47 9.59 -0.44 5.74
CA VAL A 47 9.52 0.53 4.62
C VAL A 47 9.54 -0.16 3.25
N ALA A 48 10.32 -1.24 3.11
CA ALA A 48 10.36 -2.03 1.88
C ALA A 48 9.06 -2.80 1.65
N GLY A 49 8.42 -3.30 2.72
CA GLY A 49 7.10 -3.92 2.68
C GLY A 49 6.01 -2.93 2.25
N VAL A 50 6.06 -1.68 2.73
CA VAL A 50 5.17 -0.59 2.29
C VAL A 50 5.33 -0.31 0.80
N LEU A 51 6.58 -0.15 0.32
CA LEU A 51 6.84 0.05 -1.11
C LEU A 51 6.33 -1.13 -1.94
N ALA A 52 6.62 -2.37 -1.51
CA ALA A 52 6.19 -3.58 -2.19
C ALA A 52 4.66 -3.68 -2.29
N ARG A 53 3.95 -3.31 -1.22
CA ARG A 53 2.48 -3.24 -1.19
C ARG A 53 1.98 -2.23 -2.23
N ASP A 54 2.53 -1.03 -2.26
CA ASP A 54 2.08 0.02 -3.17
C ASP A 54 2.31 -0.39 -4.64
N CYS A 55 3.49 -0.94 -4.96
CA CYS A 55 3.77 -1.53 -6.27
C CYS A 55 2.81 -2.65 -6.64
N LEU A 56 2.49 -3.53 -5.69
CA LEU A 56 1.57 -4.64 -5.89
C LEU A 56 0.15 -4.16 -6.21
N VAL A 57 -0.36 -3.15 -5.48
CA VAL A 57 -1.68 -2.57 -5.72
C VAL A 57 -1.76 -1.95 -7.11
N PHE A 58 -0.76 -1.14 -7.50
CA PHE A 58 -0.72 -0.56 -8.85
C PHE A 58 -0.63 -1.63 -9.93
N ALA A 59 0.16 -2.68 -9.73
CA ALA A 59 0.28 -3.77 -10.69
C ALA A 59 -1.02 -4.57 -10.86
N HIS A 60 -1.82 -4.74 -9.79
CA HIS A 60 -3.15 -5.35 -9.90
C HIS A 60 -4.11 -4.48 -10.71
N CYS A 61 -4.12 -3.17 -10.45
CA CYS A 61 -4.97 -2.23 -11.21
C CYS A 61 -4.57 -2.21 -12.68
N ASP A 62 -3.28 -2.13 -12.99
CA ASP A 62 -2.75 -2.12 -14.36
C ASP A 62 -3.10 -3.41 -15.12
N ARG A 63 -2.85 -4.58 -14.52
CA ARG A 63 -3.22 -5.88 -15.13
C ARG A 63 -4.71 -6.01 -15.40
N ALA A 64 -5.56 -5.41 -14.56
CA ALA A 64 -6.99 -5.42 -14.72
C ALA A 64 -7.51 -4.31 -15.66
N GLY A 65 -6.64 -3.43 -16.16
CA GLY A 65 -7.02 -2.28 -16.98
C GLY A 65 -7.82 -1.22 -16.21
N LEU A 66 -7.66 -1.15 -14.88
CA LEU A 66 -8.43 -0.28 -14.00
C LEU A 66 -7.72 1.07 -13.80
N PRO A 67 -8.39 2.21 -14.06
CA PRO A 67 -7.87 3.50 -13.63
C PRO A 67 -7.83 3.56 -12.11
N VAL A 68 -6.73 4.08 -11.57
CA VAL A 68 -6.50 4.19 -10.13
C VAL A 68 -6.14 5.61 -9.73
N ALA A 69 -6.81 6.12 -8.71
CA ALA A 69 -6.47 7.36 -8.03
C ALA A 69 -5.97 7.01 -6.62
N ALA A 70 -4.77 7.46 -6.26
CA ALA A 70 -4.18 7.19 -4.95
C ALA A 70 -4.11 8.46 -4.11
N VAL A 71 -4.34 8.31 -2.80
CA VAL A 71 -4.17 9.36 -1.79
C VAL A 71 -3.38 8.78 -0.63
N ILE A 72 -2.62 9.62 0.07
CA ILE A 72 -2.00 9.21 1.33
C ILE A 72 -3.09 9.00 2.38
N GLY A 73 -2.97 7.93 3.16
CA GLY A 73 -3.88 7.62 4.25
C GLY A 73 -3.32 7.95 5.63
N GLY A 74 -3.72 7.17 6.64
CA GLY A 74 -3.22 7.28 8.00
C GLY A 74 -1.72 7.01 8.14
N GLY A 75 -1.16 7.39 9.29
CA GLY A 75 0.27 7.30 9.60
C GLY A 75 0.55 8.24 10.77
N TYR A 76 0.94 7.67 11.91
CA TYR A 76 0.84 8.34 13.21
C TYR A 76 2.17 8.37 13.98
N GLN A 77 3.27 8.10 13.29
CA GLN A 77 4.61 8.25 13.85
C GLN A 77 4.87 9.69 14.28
N ARG A 78 5.47 9.87 15.46
CA ARG A 78 5.90 11.18 15.96
C ARG A 78 7.09 11.75 15.21
N ASP A 79 7.97 10.90 14.68
CA ASP A 79 9.07 11.33 13.81
C ASP A 79 8.52 11.65 12.42
N ILE A 80 8.32 12.94 12.16
CA ILE A 80 7.77 13.43 10.90
C ILE A 80 8.70 13.13 9.72
N SER A 81 10.02 13.11 9.91
CA SER A 81 10.95 12.83 8.81
C SER A 81 10.86 11.36 8.39
N ALA A 82 10.78 10.45 9.37
CA ALA A 82 10.53 9.04 9.13
C ALA A 82 9.16 8.83 8.47
N LEU A 83 8.10 9.47 8.99
CA LEU A 83 6.75 9.37 8.45
C LEU A 83 6.66 9.82 6.99
N VAL A 84 7.27 10.96 6.66
CA VAL A 84 7.35 11.47 5.28
C VAL A 84 8.07 10.47 4.39
N ASN A 85 9.17 9.86 4.84
CA ASN A 85 9.88 8.86 4.06
C ASN A 85 9.02 7.61 3.76
N ILE A 86 8.16 7.20 4.69
CA ILE A 86 7.27 6.05 4.48
C ILE A 86 6.14 6.42 3.50
N HIS A 87 5.48 7.57 3.67
CA HIS A 87 4.48 8.04 2.69
C HIS A 87 5.08 8.27 1.30
N PHE A 88 6.36 8.63 1.20
CA PHE A 88 7.04 8.83 -0.07
C PHE A 88 7.11 7.54 -0.91
N GLN A 89 7.02 6.35 -0.30
CA GLN A 89 7.03 5.09 -1.03
C GLN A 89 5.86 4.95 -2.01
N LEU A 90 4.69 5.53 -1.69
CA LEU A 90 3.54 5.59 -2.60
C LEU A 90 3.89 6.28 -3.91
N PHE A 91 4.58 7.43 -3.83
CA PHE A 91 5.01 8.19 -4.99
C PHE A 91 6.10 7.46 -5.77
N ARG A 92 7.04 6.80 -5.08
CA ARG A 92 8.04 5.97 -5.74
C ARG A 92 7.40 4.84 -6.54
N ALA A 93 6.43 4.14 -5.95
CA ALA A 93 5.69 3.09 -6.64
C ALA A 93 4.92 3.63 -7.86
N ALA A 94 4.17 4.74 -7.69
CA ALA A 94 3.38 5.34 -8.77
C ALA A 94 4.24 5.86 -9.94
N LEU A 95 5.45 6.34 -9.66
CA LEU A 95 6.38 6.87 -10.67
C LEU A 95 7.32 5.79 -11.24
N GLY A 96 7.21 4.52 -10.82
CA GLY A 96 8.09 3.44 -11.27
C GLY A 96 9.55 3.59 -10.81
N LEU A 97 9.77 4.23 -9.66
CA LEU A 97 11.08 4.48 -9.04
C LEU A 97 11.43 3.46 -7.94
N ALA A 98 10.83 2.27 -8.01
CA ALA A 98 10.98 1.20 -7.03
C ALA A 98 12.35 0.53 -7.14
#